data_AF-A0A0E2CZS2-F1
#
_entry.id   AF-A0A0E2CZS2-F1
#
_cell.length_a   1.000
_cell.length_b   1.000
_cell.length_c   1.000
_cell.angle_alpha   90.00
_cell.angle_beta   90.00
_cell.angle_gamma   90.00
#
_symmetry.space_group_name_H-M   'P 1'
#
loop_
_entity.id
_entity.type
_entity.pdbx_description
1 polymer ?
#
loop_
_entity_poly.entity_id
_entity_poly.type
_entity_poly.pdbx_seq_one_letter_code
_entity_poly.pdbx_strand_id
1 'polypeptide(L)'
;MKIKSYKEAELIKAALTKFHLNKIQKAVNKFGYAGLSRKLSEAGFEKCSDTRILSVLSRESLTGAEKLSLEIKSTLYPDLE
;
A
#
# COMPACT_ATOMS: atom_id res chain seq x y z
N MET A 1 -3.32 14.90 18.21
CA MET A 1 -3.35 16.10 17.35
C MET A 1 -4.80 16.34 16.94
N LYS A 2 -5.43 17.46 17.32
CA LYS A 2 -6.83 17.76 16.97
C LYS A 2 -6.84 18.46 15.60
N ILE A 3 -7.50 17.86 14.61
CA ILE A 3 -7.70 18.44 13.28
C ILE A 3 -8.66 19.62 13.43
N LYS A 4 -8.30 20.82 12.95
CA LYS A 4 -9.06 22.06 13.17
C LYS A 4 -9.90 22.46 11.96
N SER A 5 -9.67 21.88 10.77
CA SER A 5 -10.48 22.17 9.58
C SER A 5 -10.56 21.01 8.56
N TYR A 6 -11.57 21.05 7.70
CA TYR A 6 -11.73 20.11 6.58
C TYR A 6 -10.54 20.14 5.61
N LYS A 7 -9.96 21.31 5.35
CA LYS A 7 -8.76 21.47 4.51
C LYS A 7 -7.54 20.75 5.10
N GLU A 8 -7.35 20.82 6.41
CA GLU A 8 -6.29 20.07 7.09
C GLU A 8 -6.50 18.55 7.00
N ALA A 9 -7.75 18.08 7.11
CA ALA A 9 -8.08 16.67 6.95
C ALA A 9 -7.75 16.16 5.53
N GLU A 10 -8.05 16.93 4.49
CA GLU A 10 -7.70 16.57 3.09
C GLU A 10 -6.19 16.51 2.87
N LEU A 11 -5.44 17.48 3.40
CA LEU A 11 -3.98 17.49 3.29
C LEU A 11 -3.36 16.28 4.02
N ILE A 12 -3.86 15.95 5.21
CA ILE A 12 -3.41 14.76 5.96
C ILE A 12 -3.74 13.49 5.17
N LYS A 13 -4.95 13.39 4.62
CA LYS A 13 -5.37 12.25 3.80
C LYS A 13 -4.46 12.06 2.58
N ALA A 14 -4.16 13.15 1.85
CA ALA A 14 -3.26 13.11 0.70
C ALA A 14 -1.84 12.69 1.08
N ALA A 15 -1.31 13.21 2.19
CA ALA A 15 0.01 12.85 2.70
C ALA A 15 0.08 11.36 3.09
N LEU A 16 -0.94 10.84 3.77
CA LEU A 16 -1.05 9.42 4.14
C LEU A 16 -1.16 8.52 2.90
N THR A 17 -2.00 8.89 1.93
CA THR A 17 -2.12 8.14 0.67
C THR A 17 -0.77 8.04 -0.01
N LYS A 18 -0.05 9.17 -0.17
CA LYS A 18 1.27 9.20 -0.80
C LYS A 18 2.30 8.35 -0.05
N PHE A 19 2.25 8.37 1.28
CA PHE A 19 3.12 7.53 2.12
C PHE A 19 2.92 6.03 1.84
N HIS A 20 1.67 5.57 1.77
CA HIS A 20 1.37 4.16 1.47
C HIS A 20 1.70 3.77 0.02
N LEU A 21 1.37 4.63 -0.94
CA LEU A 21 1.72 4.40 -2.36
C LEU A 21 3.24 4.26 -2.55
N ASN A 22 4.04 5.11 -1.88
CA ASN A 22 5.50 5.01 -1.93
C ASN A 22 6.02 3.68 -1.37
N LYS A 23 5.40 3.13 -0.32
CA LYS A 23 5.76 1.81 0.22
C LYS A 23 5.47 0.71 -0.80
N ILE A 24 4.31 0.75 -1.43
CA ILE A 24 3.92 -0.21 -2.49
C ILE A 24 4.90 -0.10 -3.66
N GLN A 25 5.20 1.11 -4.15
CA GLN A 25 6.11 1.33 -5.27
C GLN A 25 7.52 0.82 -4.98
N LYS A 26 8.04 0.98 -3.76
CA LYS A 26 9.33 0.41 -3.37
C LYS A 26 9.32 -1.12 -3.44
N ALA A 27 8.25 -1.76 -3.00
CA ALA A 27 8.11 -3.22 -3.10
C ALA A 27 8.02 -3.67 -4.57
N VAL A 28 7.24 -2.97 -5.39
CA VAL A 28 7.16 -3.23 -6.84
C VAL A 28 8.52 -3.05 -7.51
N ASN A 29 9.27 -2.01 -7.19
CA ASN A 29 10.61 -1.78 -7.76
C ASN A 29 11.61 -2.89 -7.37
N LYS A 30 11.43 -3.51 -6.20
CA LYS A 30 12.32 -4.56 -5.70
C LYS A 30 11.98 -5.95 -6.25
N PHE A 31 10.69 -6.27 -6.41
CA PHE A 31 10.24 -7.62 -6.73
C PHE A 31 9.51 -7.74 -8.09
N GLY A 32 9.20 -6.62 -8.74
CA GLY A 32 8.25 -6.57 -9.84
C GLY A 32 6.81 -6.83 -9.38
N TYR A 33 5.84 -6.55 -10.26
CA TYR A 33 4.42 -6.81 -9.98
C TYR A 33 4.15 -8.30 -9.71
N ALA A 34 4.58 -9.17 -10.63
CA ALA A 34 4.39 -10.61 -10.54
C ALA A 34 5.10 -11.23 -9.33
N GLY A 35 6.34 -10.79 -9.04
CA GLY A 35 7.08 -11.29 -7.88
C GLY A 35 6.47 -10.86 -6.55
N LEU A 36 5.95 -9.63 -6.48
CA LEU A 36 5.24 -9.13 -5.30
C LEU A 36 3.91 -9.88 -5.08
N SER A 37 3.12 -10.02 -6.15
CA SER A 37 1.86 -10.78 -6.19
C SER A 37 2.06 -12.23 -5.72
N ARG A 38 3.09 -12.91 -6.24
CA ARG A 38 3.44 -14.26 -5.82
C ARG A 38 3.80 -14.35 -4.33
N LYS A 39 4.66 -13.46 -3.83
CA LYS A 39 5.04 -13.45 -2.40
C LYS A 39 3.86 -13.22 -1.49
N LEU A 40 2.95 -12.32 -1.87
CA LEU A 40 1.72 -12.06 -1.13
C LEU A 40 0.79 -13.28 -1.15
N SER A 41 0.66 -13.95 -2.31
CA SER A 41 -0.09 -15.20 -2.43
C SER A 41 0.50 -16.31 -1.57
N GLU A 42 1.82 -16.49 -1.56
CA GLU A 42 2.53 -17.48 -0.73
C GLU A 42 2.34 -17.21 0.77
N ALA A 43 2.10 -15.96 1.16
CA ALA A 43 1.78 -15.56 2.52
C ALA A 43 0.28 -15.63 2.87
N GLY A 44 -0.57 -16.13 1.97
CA GLY A 44 -2.01 -16.32 2.20
C GLY A 44 -2.92 -15.18 1.69
N PHE A 45 -2.38 -14.18 1.00
CA PHE A 45 -3.17 -13.09 0.40
C PHE A 45 -3.60 -13.42 -1.03
N GLU A 46 -4.42 -14.46 -1.20
CA GLU A 46 -4.83 -15.01 -2.51
C GLU A 46 -5.50 -14.00 -3.46
N LYS A 47 -6.11 -12.94 -2.91
CA LYS A 47 -6.75 -11.86 -3.70
C LYS A 47 -5.76 -10.82 -4.23
N CYS A 48 -4.46 -10.95 -3.97
CA CYS A 48 -3.48 -9.97 -4.40
C CYS A 48 -2.88 -10.30 -5.77
N SER A 49 -3.55 -9.87 -6.84
CA SER A 49 -3.05 -9.96 -8.20
C SER A 49 -2.27 -8.72 -8.64
N ASP A 50 -1.46 -8.86 -9.70
CA ASP A 50 -0.74 -7.78 -10.38
C ASP A 50 -1.69 -6.63 -10.75
N THR A 51 -2.89 -6.97 -11.26
CA THR A 51 -3.94 -6.02 -11.63
C THR A 51 -4.43 -5.22 -10.42
N ARG A 52 -4.54 -5.85 -9.24
CA ARG A 52 -4.91 -5.15 -8.00
C ARG A 52 -3.81 -4.16 -7.59
N ILE A 53 -2.54 -4.57 -7.66
CA ILE A 53 -1.40 -3.70 -7.31
C ILE A 53 -1.36 -2.48 -8.25
N LEU A 54 -1.48 -2.70 -9.56
CA LEU A 54 -1.60 -1.64 -10.57
C LEU A 54 -2.79 -0.72 -10.30
N SER A 55 -3.96 -1.27 -10.00
CA SER A 55 -5.17 -0.48 -9.72
C SER A 55 -5.04 0.37 -8.46
N VAL A 56 -4.33 -0.09 -7.44
CA VAL A 56 -4.10 0.69 -6.21
C VAL A 56 -3.15 1.85 -6.48
N LEU A 57 -2.10 1.61 -7.28
CA LEU A 57 -1.15 2.66 -7.66
C LEU A 57 -1.79 3.75 -8.54
N SER A 58 -2.79 3.42 -9.36
CA SER A 58 -3.43 4.37 -10.27
C SER A 58 -4.61 5.16 -9.69
N ARG A 59 -5.33 4.61 -8.69
CA ARG A 59 -6.56 5.21 -8.16
C ARG A 59 -6.36 6.16 -6.97
N GLU A 60 -5.15 6.25 -6.42
CA GLU A 60 -4.80 7.08 -5.25
C GLU A 60 -5.81 7.01 -4.08
N SER A 61 -6.44 5.85 -3.86
CA SER A 61 -7.38 5.68 -2.76
C SER A 61 -6.63 5.34 -1.47
N LEU A 62 -6.87 6.08 -0.38
CA LEU A 62 -6.22 5.84 0.91
C LEU A 62 -6.44 4.40 1.40
N THR A 63 -7.69 3.95 1.47
CA THR A 63 -8.04 2.62 1.99
C THR A 63 -7.39 1.48 1.20
N GLY A 64 -7.34 1.60 -0.13
CA GLY A 64 -6.69 0.61 -0.98
C GLY A 64 -5.17 0.60 -0.79
N ALA A 65 -4.55 1.78 -0.73
CA ALA A 65 -3.12 1.94 -0.55
C ALA A 65 -2.66 1.47 0.84
N GLU A 66 -3.40 1.83 1.89
CA GLU A 66 -3.13 1.42 3.26
C GLU A 66 -3.20 -0.09 3.41
N LYS A 67 -4.30 -0.71 2.97
CA LYS A 67 -4.48 -2.16 3.08
C LYS A 67 -3.37 -2.93 2.37
N LEU A 68 -3.06 -2.58 1.11
CA LEU A 68 -2.00 -3.24 0.37
C LEU A 68 -0.62 -2.97 0.99
N SER A 69 -0.36 -1.74 1.47
CA SER A 69 0.89 -1.41 2.17
C SER A 69 1.07 -2.23 3.46
N LEU A 70 -0.01 -2.56 4.16
CA LEU A 70 0.03 -3.40 5.37
C LEU A 70 0.28 -4.87 5.03
N GLU A 71 -0.40 -5.41 4.02
CA GLU A 71 -0.17 -6.77 3.52
C GLU A 71 1.30 -6.96 3.09
N ILE A 72 1.87 -5.97 2.38
CA ILE A 72 3.29 -5.95 2.00
C ILE A 72 4.20 -5.91 3.24
N LYS A 73 3.87 -5.09 4.25
CA LYS A 73 4.66 -5.01 5.48
C LYS A 73 4.66 -6.37 6.19
N SER A 74 3.50 -6.98 6.40
CA SER A 74 3.39 -8.27 7.10
C SER A 74 4.12 -9.39 6.38
N THR A 75 4.15 -9.37 5.04
CA THR A 75 4.81 -10.44 4.26
C THR A 75 6.32 -10.24 4.13
N LEU A 76 6.79 -9.02 3.91
CA LEU A 76 8.20 -8.76 3.56
C LEU A 76 9.04 -8.26 4.73
N TYR A 77 8.39 -7.70 5.76
CA TYR A 77 9.03 -7.03 6.89
C TYR A 77 8.25 -7.31 8.19
N PRO A 78 7.95 -8.57 8.53
CA PRO A 78 7.16 -8.91 9.72
C PRO A 78 7.82 -8.43 11.03
N ASP A 79 9.15 -8.39 11.07
CA ASP A 79 9.93 -8.08 12.29
C ASP A 79 10.29 -6.59 12.45
N LEU A 80 9.82 -5.73 11.56
CA LEU A 80 10.01 -4.27 11.64
C LEU A 80 8.80 -3.65 12.33
N GLU A 81 8.73 -3.75 13.65
CA GLU A 81 7.87 -2.88 14.49
C GLU A 81 8.48 -1.49 14.64
#